data_AF-A0A9D9XTB6-F1
#
_entry.id   AF-A0A9D9XTB6-F1
#
_cell.length_a   1.000
_cell.length_b   1.000
_cell.length_c   1.000
_cell.angle_alpha   90.00
_cell.angle_beta   90.00
_cell.angle_gamma   90.00
#
_symmetry.space_group_name_H-M   'P 1'
#
loop_
_entity.id
_entity.type
_entity.pdbx_description
1 polymer ?
#
loop_
_entity_poly.entity_id
_entity_poly.type
_entity_poly.pdbx_seq_one_letter_code
_entity_poly.pdbx_strand_id
1 'polypeptide(L)'
;MRSYPRNSPEAAARIVALVLIADGHVCRSEFDVFEQLDGSRELGLAPGSLPRIVQVLCEDLLMGRFGGGSMLGAVDDHALASLMREVDVPALQRKVLRLAVAAARADRHLADGETLVLAAARRHWGLEDEAEAGRLAAADLQAA
;
A
#
# COMPACT_ATOMS: atom_id res chain seq x y z
N MET A 1 -13.45 -1.86 -11.07
CA MET A 1 -12.54 -2.34 -10.00
C MET A 1 -13.17 -3.55 -9.34
N ARG A 2 -12.44 -4.66 -9.25
CA ARG A 2 -12.91 -5.84 -8.51
C ARG A 2 -13.02 -5.53 -7.02
N SER A 3 -14.06 -5.96 -6.33
CA SER A 3 -14.12 -5.90 -4.87
C SER A 3 -13.56 -7.19 -4.27
N TYR A 4 -12.61 -7.06 -3.36
CA TYR A 4 -12.15 -8.16 -2.53
C TYR A 4 -12.92 -8.16 -1.20
N PRO A 5 -13.01 -9.31 -0.52
CA PRO A 5 -13.56 -9.35 0.83
C PRO A 5 -12.77 -8.42 1.76
N ARG A 6 -13.45 -7.75 2.68
CA ARG A 6 -12.79 -6.88 3.68
C ARG A 6 -11.81 -7.70 4.51
N ASN A 7 -10.62 -7.14 4.74
CA ASN A 7 -9.50 -7.74 5.44
C ASN A 7 -8.97 -9.03 4.80
N SER A 8 -9.24 -9.24 3.51
CA SER A 8 -8.64 -10.34 2.77
C SER A 8 -7.16 -10.08 2.46
N PRO A 9 -6.35 -11.15 2.33
CA PRO A 9 -4.99 -11.06 1.83
C PRO A 9 -4.89 -10.26 0.53
N GLU A 10 -5.85 -10.46 -0.38
CA GLU A 10 -5.89 -9.83 -1.69
C GLU A 10 -6.18 -8.32 -1.61
N ALA A 11 -7.06 -7.90 -0.68
CA ALA A 11 -7.30 -6.48 -0.42
C ALA A 11 -6.02 -5.79 0.08
N ALA A 12 -5.30 -6.43 1.01
CA ALA A 12 -4.04 -5.94 1.53
C ALA A 12 -2.94 -5.87 0.46
N ALA A 13 -2.82 -6.93 -0.35
CA ALA A 13 -1.90 -7.01 -1.48
C ALA A 13 -2.14 -5.90 -2.50
N ARG A 14 -3.41 -5.58 -2.74
CA ARG A 14 -3.80 -4.54 -3.69
C ARG A 14 -3.33 -3.16 -3.26
N ILE A 15 -3.34 -2.86 -1.96
CA ILE A 15 -2.82 -1.58 -1.45
C ILE A 15 -1.30 -1.52 -1.64
N VAL A 16 -0.58 -2.61 -1.37
CA VAL A 16 0.87 -2.69 -1.66
C VAL A 16 1.12 -2.50 -3.16
N ALA A 17 0.38 -3.22 -4.01
CA ALA A 17 0.46 -3.11 -5.45
C ALA A 17 0.20 -1.68 -5.95
N LEU A 18 -0.75 -0.97 -5.32
CA LEU A 18 -1.08 0.40 -5.67
C LEU A 18 0.09 1.36 -5.38
N VAL A 19 0.80 1.17 -4.26
CA VAL A 19 2.01 1.94 -3.95
C VAL A 19 3.08 1.67 -5.02
N LEU A 20 3.32 0.40 -5.34
CA LEU A 20 4.35 0.00 -6.32
C LEU A 20 4.10 0.52 -7.75
N ILE A 21 2.84 0.72 -8.15
CA ILE A 21 2.52 1.26 -9.50
C ILE A 21 2.26 2.77 -9.49
N ALA A 22 2.38 3.43 -8.33
CA ALA A 22 1.95 4.81 -8.14
C ALA A 22 2.74 5.78 -9.03
N ASP A 23 4.03 5.53 -9.23
CA ASP A 23 4.91 6.30 -10.12
C ASP A 23 4.82 5.84 -11.60
N GLY A 24 4.07 4.78 -11.85
CA GLY A 24 3.87 4.14 -13.14
C GLY A 24 4.95 3.16 -13.57
N HIS A 25 5.91 2.81 -12.70
CA HIS A 25 6.97 1.86 -12.99
C HIS A 25 7.11 0.86 -11.83
N VAL A 26 6.83 -0.41 -12.11
CA VAL A 26 7.23 -1.47 -11.16
C VAL A 26 8.54 -2.08 -11.61
N CYS A 27 9.55 -1.97 -10.77
CA CYS A 27 10.85 -2.58 -10.98
C CYS A 27 10.87 -4.03 -10.48
N ARG A 28 11.67 -4.88 -11.15
CA ARG A 28 11.91 -6.25 -10.69
C ARG A 28 12.46 -6.30 -9.27
N SER A 29 13.29 -5.33 -8.89
CA SER A 29 13.91 -5.25 -7.56
C SER A 29 12.90 -5.08 -6.43
N GLU A 30 11.80 -4.36 -6.67
CA GLU A 30 10.75 -4.16 -5.66
C GLU A 30 9.96 -5.44 -5.42
N PHE A 31 9.64 -6.16 -6.50
CA PHE A 31 9.06 -7.50 -6.42
C PHE A 31 10.01 -8.48 -5.72
N ASP A 32 11.29 -8.48 -6.08
CA ASP A 32 12.28 -9.36 -5.47
C ASP A 32 12.44 -9.09 -3.97
N VAL A 33 12.46 -7.82 -3.55
CA VAL A 33 12.49 -7.46 -2.12
C VAL A 33 11.20 -7.84 -1.41
N PHE A 34 10.04 -7.63 -2.04
CA PHE A 34 8.77 -8.05 -1.48
C PHE A 34 8.72 -9.57 -1.25
N GLU A 35 9.18 -10.37 -2.22
CA GLU A 35 9.24 -11.83 -2.09
C GLU A 35 10.33 -12.28 -1.10
N GLN A 36 11.49 -11.61 -1.05
CA GLN A 36 12.54 -11.87 -0.05
C GLN A 36 12.07 -11.60 1.39
N LEU A 37 11.14 -10.66 1.57
CA LEU A 37 10.52 -10.36 2.87
C LEU A 37 9.36 -11.30 3.20
N ASP A 38 9.18 -12.38 2.43
CA ASP A 38 8.04 -13.27 2.55
C ASP A 38 6.71 -12.49 2.48
N GLY A 39 6.66 -11.38 1.72
CA GLY A 39 5.53 -10.45 1.71
C GLY A 39 4.20 -11.12 1.37
N SER A 40 4.23 -12.07 0.44
CA SER A 40 3.09 -12.94 0.12
C SER A 40 2.61 -13.70 1.37
N ARG A 41 3.52 -14.33 2.11
CA ARG A 41 3.20 -15.08 3.33
C ARG A 41 2.78 -14.18 4.50
N GLU A 42 3.41 -13.03 4.66
CA GLU A 42 3.10 -12.04 5.71
C GLU A 42 1.67 -11.49 5.59
N LEU A 43 1.19 -11.35 4.35
CA LEU A 43 -0.18 -10.96 4.00
C LEU A 43 -1.16 -12.14 3.97
N GLY A 44 -0.68 -13.39 4.01
CA GLY A 44 -1.52 -14.59 3.90
C GLY A 44 -1.93 -14.94 2.46
N LEU A 45 -1.20 -14.44 1.46
CA LEU A 45 -1.37 -14.73 0.04
C LEU A 45 -0.66 -16.01 -0.36
N ALA A 46 -1.15 -16.67 -1.41
CA ALA A 46 -0.40 -17.70 -2.08
C ALA A 46 0.84 -17.09 -2.79
N PRO A 47 1.99 -17.78 -2.79
CA PRO A 47 3.21 -17.29 -3.44
C PRO A 47 2.96 -17.03 -4.93
N GLY A 48 3.49 -15.92 -5.45
CA GLY A 48 3.27 -15.50 -6.83
C GLY A 48 1.89 -14.91 -7.13
N SER A 49 1.04 -14.66 -6.12
CA SER A 49 -0.25 -13.98 -6.32
C SER A 49 -0.11 -12.48 -6.52
N LEU A 50 0.93 -11.85 -5.96
CA LEU A 50 1.13 -10.41 -6.04
C LEU A 50 1.30 -9.91 -7.49
N PRO A 51 2.13 -10.50 -8.37
CA PRO A 51 2.23 -10.08 -9.78
C PRO A 51 0.88 -10.12 -10.51
N ARG A 52 0.04 -11.11 -10.22
CA ARG A 52 -1.32 -11.19 -10.77
C ARG A 52 -2.21 -10.04 -10.26
N ILE A 53 -2.11 -9.70 -8.98
CA ILE A 53 -2.89 -8.58 -8.40
C ILE A 53 -2.42 -7.24 -8.99
N VAL A 54 -1.11 -7.05 -9.15
CA VAL A 54 -0.54 -5.87 -9.83
C VAL A 54 -1.06 -5.78 -11.26
N GLN A 55 -1.00 -6.87 -12.03
CA GLN A 55 -1.51 -6.90 -13.40
C GLN A 55 -3.00 -6.55 -13.47
N VAL A 56 -3.84 -7.20 -12.63
CA VAL A 56 -5.28 -6.92 -12.58
C VAL A 56 -5.56 -5.47 -12.17
N LEU A 57 -4.77 -4.91 -11.25
CA LEU A 57 -4.90 -3.51 -10.84
C LEU A 57 -4.53 -2.57 -11.99
N CYS A 58 -3.43 -2.83 -12.70
CA CYS A 58 -3.05 -2.07 -13.89
C CYS A 58 -4.13 -2.15 -14.98
N GLU A 59 -4.69 -3.32 -15.23
CA GLU A 59 -5.81 -3.51 -16.16
C GLU A 59 -7.06 -2.73 -15.71
N ASP A 60 -7.42 -2.80 -14.42
CA ASP A 60 -8.55 -2.06 -13.84
C ASP A 60 -8.36 -0.54 -13.94
N LEU A 61 -7.14 -0.04 -13.72
CA LEU A 61 -6.79 1.38 -13.86
C LEU A 61 -6.79 1.82 -15.32
N LEU A 62 -6.27 1.01 -16.25
CA LEU A 62 -6.33 1.27 -17.69
C LEU A 62 -7.77 1.29 -18.21
N MET A 63 -8.63 0.39 -17.73
CA MET A 63 -10.07 0.37 -18.06
C MET A 63 -10.84 1.52 -17.40
N GLY A 64 -10.41 1.98 -16.21
CA GLY A 64 -10.96 3.16 -15.54
C GLY A 64 -10.50 4.49 -16.13
N ARG A 65 -9.40 4.50 -16.90
CA ARG A 65 -8.74 5.67 -17.50
C ARG A 65 -9.42 6.31 -18.72
N PHE A 66 -10.73 6.08 -18.94
CA PHE A 66 -11.50 6.82 -19.96
C PHE A 66 -11.75 8.32 -19.61
N GLY A 67 -11.02 8.89 -18.65
CA GLY A 67 -10.92 10.33 -18.39
C GLY A 67 -9.46 10.69 -18.08
N GLY A 68 -8.84 11.53 -18.92
CA GLY A 68 -7.38 11.66 -19.02
C GLY A 68 -6.67 12.22 -17.79
N GLY A 69 -5.64 11.50 -17.34
CA GLY A 69 -4.71 11.91 -16.28
C GLY A 69 -3.66 10.83 -16.01
N SER A 70 -2.55 11.20 -15.36
CA SER A 70 -1.51 10.27 -14.85
C SER A 70 -2.12 9.09 -14.08
N MET A 71 -1.41 7.96 -13.93
CA MET A 71 -1.95 6.76 -13.25
C MET A 71 -2.54 7.06 -11.85
N LEU A 72 -1.96 8.02 -11.12
CA LEU A 72 -2.52 8.55 -9.86
C LEU A 72 -3.52 9.69 -10.03
N GLY A 73 -3.39 10.53 -11.06
CA GLY A 73 -4.39 11.55 -11.37
C GLY A 73 -5.75 10.96 -11.78
N ALA A 74 -5.78 9.68 -12.16
CA ALA A 74 -6.98 8.92 -12.47
C ALA A 74 -7.61 8.22 -11.25
N VAL A 75 -6.88 8.06 -10.13
CA VAL A 75 -7.42 7.50 -8.89
C VAL A 75 -7.77 8.66 -7.97
N ASP A 76 -9.04 9.06 -7.99
CA ASP A 76 -9.56 10.10 -7.10
C ASP A 76 -9.35 9.72 -5.62
N ASP A 77 -9.13 10.71 -4.75
CA ASP A 77 -8.86 10.51 -3.32
C ASP A 77 -9.97 9.66 -2.65
N HIS A 78 -11.20 9.79 -3.12
CA HIS A 78 -12.33 8.99 -2.66
C HIS A 78 -12.23 7.50 -3.05
N ALA A 79 -11.71 7.20 -4.24
CA ALA A 79 -11.45 5.82 -4.67
C ALA A 79 -10.32 5.19 -3.85
N LEU A 80 -9.26 5.97 -3.61
CA LEU A 80 -8.14 5.58 -2.77
C LEU A 80 -8.59 5.28 -1.33
N ALA A 81 -9.37 6.18 -0.73
CA ALA A 81 -9.97 5.99 0.58
C ALA A 81 -10.86 4.74 0.63
N SER A 82 -11.65 4.48 -0.43
CA SER A 82 -12.49 3.29 -0.46
C SER A 82 -11.69 1.98 -0.51
N LEU A 83 -10.53 1.96 -1.17
CA LEU A 83 -9.61 0.81 -1.12
C LEU A 83 -9.01 0.63 0.27
N MET A 84 -8.61 1.73 0.91
CA MET A 84 -8.03 1.70 2.26
C MET A 84 -9.04 1.21 3.31
N ARG A 85 -10.33 1.54 3.16
CA ARG A 85 -11.42 1.03 4.01
C ARG A 85 -11.63 -0.49 3.90
N GLU A 86 -11.11 -1.14 2.86
CA GLU A 86 -11.19 -2.60 2.80
C GLU A 86 -10.29 -3.28 3.82
N VAL A 87 -9.26 -2.57 4.30
CA VAL A 87 -8.33 -3.04 5.34
C VAL A 87 -8.53 -2.20 6.60
N ASP A 88 -9.29 -2.75 7.54
CA ASP A 88 -9.66 -2.11 8.81
C ASP A 88 -8.93 -2.71 10.02
N VAL A 89 -8.22 -3.84 9.83
CA VAL A 89 -7.43 -4.47 10.89
C VAL A 89 -6.12 -3.71 11.09
N PRO A 90 -5.86 -3.09 12.27
CA PRO A 90 -4.65 -2.26 12.47
C PRO A 90 -3.34 -3.05 12.30
N ALA A 91 -3.33 -4.33 12.69
CA ALA A 91 -2.18 -5.20 12.46
C ALA A 91 -1.89 -5.41 10.96
N LEU A 92 -2.93 -5.51 10.13
CA LEU A 92 -2.80 -5.69 8.69
C LEU A 92 -2.39 -4.37 8.01
N GLN A 93 -2.94 -3.24 8.45
CA GLN A 93 -2.54 -1.90 7.96
C GLN A 93 -1.04 -1.65 8.17
N ARG A 94 -0.52 -1.93 9.37
CA ARG A 94 0.92 -1.78 9.66
C ARG A 94 1.79 -2.73 8.82
N LYS A 95 1.33 -3.97 8.62
CA LYS A 95 2.02 -4.94 7.75
C LYS A 95 2.08 -4.46 6.30
N VAL A 96 0.94 -4.02 5.76
CA VAL A 96 0.83 -3.47 4.40
C VAL A 96 1.77 -2.28 4.21
N LEU A 97 1.76 -1.29 5.13
CA LEU A 97 2.69 -0.16 5.05
C LEU A 97 4.14 -0.58 5.14
N ARG A 98 4.48 -1.49 6.07
CA ARG A 98 5.85 -1.95 6.23
C ARG A 98 6.36 -2.63 4.96
N LEU A 99 5.55 -3.51 4.35
CA LEU A 99 5.90 -4.20 3.13
C LEU A 99 5.96 -3.23 1.94
N ALA A 100 5.00 -2.33 1.80
CA ALA A 100 4.98 -1.32 0.73
C ALA A 100 6.20 -0.40 0.81
N VAL A 101 6.53 0.13 1.99
CA VAL A 101 7.71 0.98 2.20
C VAL A 101 9.01 0.22 1.96
N ALA A 102 9.09 -1.06 2.35
CA ALA A 102 10.28 -1.85 2.13
C ALA A 102 10.50 -2.17 0.64
N ALA A 103 9.41 -2.48 -0.08
CA ALA A 103 9.44 -2.75 -1.51
C ALA A 103 9.73 -1.47 -2.32
N ALA A 104 9.07 -0.35 -2.03
CA ALA A 104 9.32 0.95 -2.68
C ALA A 104 10.71 1.54 -2.37
N ARG A 105 11.40 1.04 -1.33
CA ARG A 105 12.81 1.42 -1.06
C ARG A 105 13.81 0.51 -1.75
N ALA A 106 13.37 -0.57 -2.40
CA ALA A 106 14.24 -1.58 -2.98
C ALA A 106 15.08 -1.03 -4.14
N ASP A 107 14.51 -0.11 -4.92
CA ASP A 107 15.18 0.55 -6.04
C ASP A 107 15.96 1.81 -5.61
N ARG A 108 15.92 2.14 -4.31
CA ARG A 108 16.47 3.36 -3.68
C ARG A 108 15.86 4.66 -4.22
N HIS A 109 14.68 4.60 -4.81
CA HIS A 109 13.99 5.75 -5.35
C HIS A 109 12.53 5.75 -4.91
N LEU A 110 12.25 6.42 -3.80
CA LEU A 110 10.87 6.68 -3.42
C LEU A 110 10.34 7.83 -4.28
N ALA A 111 9.45 7.53 -5.23
CA ALA A 111 8.89 8.54 -6.11
C ALA A 111 7.79 9.36 -5.40
N ASP A 112 7.49 10.55 -5.95
CA ASP A 112 6.45 11.44 -5.41
C ASP A 112 5.07 10.75 -5.37
N GLY A 113 4.79 9.90 -6.37
CA GLY A 113 3.54 9.15 -6.46
C GLY A 113 3.36 8.14 -5.33
N GLU A 114 4.40 7.37 -5.03
CA GLU A 114 4.39 6.38 -3.95
C GLU A 114 4.26 7.07 -2.58
N THR A 115 4.97 8.19 -2.42
CA THR A 115 4.93 9.01 -1.21
C THR A 115 3.51 9.53 -0.96
N LEU A 116 2.81 9.97 -2.00
CA LEU A 116 1.43 10.44 -1.91
C LEU A 116 0.47 9.32 -1.48
N VAL A 117 0.58 8.12 -2.07
CA VAL A 117 -0.25 6.97 -1.69
C VAL A 117 0.03 6.53 -0.25
N LEU A 118 1.31 6.49 0.15
CA LEU A 118 1.71 6.15 1.52
C LEU A 118 1.23 7.19 2.53
N ALA A 119 1.28 8.48 2.21
CA ALA A 119 0.78 9.56 3.06
C ALA A 119 -0.75 9.48 3.20
N ALA A 120 -1.47 9.27 2.09
CA ALA A 120 -2.91 9.07 2.10
C ALA A 120 -3.32 7.83 2.94
N ALA A 121 -2.56 6.73 2.83
CA ALA A 121 -2.76 5.52 3.62
C ALA A 121 -2.61 5.78 5.13
N ARG A 122 -1.54 6.48 5.52
CA ARG A 122 -1.26 6.84 6.91
C ARG A 122 -2.35 7.75 7.49
N ARG A 123 -2.78 8.74 6.72
CA ARG A 123 -3.85 9.67 7.11
C ARG A 123 -5.18 8.95 7.26
N HIS A 124 -5.50 8.04 6.35
CA HIS A 124 -6.75 7.29 6.38
C HIS A 124 -6.82 6.30 7.54
N TRP A 125 -5.71 5.64 7.85
CA TRP A 125 -5.63 4.68 8.96
C TRP A 125 -5.33 5.33 10.32
N GLY A 126 -5.18 6.65 10.39
CA GLY A 126 -4.87 7.35 11.65
C GLY A 126 -3.52 6.96 12.27
N LEU A 127 -2.60 6.44 11.46
CA LEU A 127 -1.30 5.96 11.95
C LEU A 127 -0.31 7.08 12.25
N GLU A 128 -0.58 8.30 11.77
CA GLU A 128 0.13 9.51 12.21
C GLU A 128 -0.18 9.82 13.68
N ASP A 129 -1.44 9.65 14.10
CA ASP A 129 -1.88 9.83 15.48
C ASP A 129 -1.34 8.73 16.40
N GLU A 130 -1.31 7.45 15.98
CA GLU A 130 -0.69 6.38 16.79
C GLU A 130 0.83 6.57 16.98
N ALA A 131 1.53 7.06 15.95
CA ALA A 131 2.98 7.29 16.02
C ALA A 131 3.34 8.51 16.87
N GLU A 132 2.48 9.54 16.88
CA GLU A 132 2.62 10.71 17.75
C GLU A 132 2.22 10.37 19.19
N ALA A 133 1.11 9.65 19.40
CA ALA A 133 0.65 9.18 20.71
C ALA A 133 1.63 8.18 21.34
N GLY A 134 2.23 7.29 20.54
CA GLY A 134 3.29 6.39 21.00
C GLY A 134 4.58 7.14 21.36
N ARG A 135 4.92 8.23 20.66
CA ARG A 135 6.05 9.10 21.01
C ARG A 135 5.80 9.88 22.30
N LEU A 136 4.61 10.43 22.47
CA LEU A 136 4.20 11.14 23.69
C LEU A 136 4.18 10.19 24.90
N ALA A 137 3.63 8.99 24.75
CA ALA A 137 3.62 7.98 25.81
C ALA A 137 5.03 7.46 26.17
N ALA A 138 5.93 7.31 25.18
CA ALA A 138 7.32 6.95 25.43
C ALA A 138 8.12 8.07 26.11
N ALA A 139 7.84 9.33 25.77
CA ALA A 139 8.44 10.49 26.41
C ALA A 139 8.00 10.63 27.88
N ASP A 140 6.72 10.38 28.19
CA ASP A 140 6.21 10.37 29.56
C ASP A 140 6.85 9.28 30.44
N LEU A 141 7.19 8.13 29.85
CA LEU A 141 7.83 7.02 30.59
C LEU A 141 9.33 7.23 30.83
N GLN A 142 10.00 8.09 30.07
CA GLN A 142 11.40 8.48 30.28
C GLN A 142 11.58 9.64 31.25
N ALA A 143 10.48 10.31 31.63
CA ALA A 143 10.47 11.44 32.56
C ALA A 143 10.06 11.07 34.00
N ALA A 144 9.80 9.79 34.29
CA ALA A 144 9.43 9.26 35.61
C ALA A 144 10.56 8.39 36.19
#